data_AF-A0A7R9EHP4-F1
#
_entry.id   AF-A0A7R9EHP4-F1
#
_cell.length_a   1.000
_cell.length_b   1.000
_cell.length_c   1.000
_cell.angle_alpha   90.00
_cell.angle_beta   90.00
_cell.angle_gamma   90.00
#
_symmetry.space_group_name_H-M   'P 1'
#
loop_
_entity.id
_entity.type
_entity.pdbx_description
1 polymer ?
#
loop_
_entity_poly.entity_id
_entity_poly.type
_entity_poly.pdbx_seq_one_letter_code
_entity_poly.pdbx_strand_id
1 'polypeptide(L)'
;MRVMLIPSGSHDVAEYFEKGAYSDLSGYMLMAESSVADLASRVEGDKKYLSVSRFRGNFVVRGSSPYEEDTWDWVKIGDNTIFRNFKPCTRCILTTVDPETGVLDPNKEPLRTLGTYRQLAEAIRPVMGQSPILGINLGLYTPGIVKVGDAVYVNCD
;
A
#
# COMPACT_ATOMS: atom_id res chain seq x y z
N MET A 1 -8.47 -4.76 12.45
CA MET A 1 -8.97 -4.46 11.08
C MET A 1 -9.36 -5.74 10.34
N ARG A 2 -10.07 -5.66 9.20
CA ARG A 2 -10.39 -6.80 8.30
C ARG A 2 -9.75 -6.63 6.91
N VAL A 3 -9.28 -7.73 6.29
CA VAL A 3 -8.56 -7.75 4.98
C VAL A 3 -9.49 -8.15 3.80
N MET A 4 -9.15 -7.79 2.55
CA MET A 4 -9.64 -8.37 1.27
C MET A 4 -8.44 -8.82 0.40
N LEU A 5 -8.53 -9.91 -0.40
CA LEU A 5 -7.36 -10.62 -0.96
C LEU A 5 -7.44 -11.09 -2.44
N ILE A 6 -6.26 -11.20 -3.08
CA ILE A 6 -5.97 -11.80 -4.41
C ILE A 6 -4.66 -12.64 -4.30
N PRO A 7 -4.52 -13.86 -4.89
CA PRO A 7 -3.53 -14.86 -4.42
C PRO A 7 -2.23 -15.04 -5.24
N SER A 8 -1.10 -15.47 -4.61
CA SER A 8 0.01 -16.32 -5.14
C SER A 8 1.12 -16.66 -4.09
N GLY A 9 1.70 -17.89 -4.05
CA GLY A 9 2.72 -18.42 -3.06
C GLY A 9 4.21 -18.35 -3.50
N SER A 10 5.29 -18.94 -2.90
CA SER A 10 5.63 -19.65 -1.62
C SER A 10 7.19 -19.79 -1.38
N HIS A 11 7.70 -19.62 -0.12
CA HIS A 11 8.84 -20.27 0.65
C HIS A 11 10.31 -19.78 0.86
N ASP A 12 10.63 -19.18 2.06
CA ASP A 12 11.87 -19.29 2.92
C ASP A 12 12.69 -18.01 3.35
N VAL A 13 13.06 -17.88 4.63
CA VAL A 13 13.11 -16.59 5.40
C VAL A 13 14.48 -15.96 5.76
N ALA A 14 15.60 -16.40 5.19
CA ALA A 14 16.85 -15.59 5.17
C ALA A 14 16.96 -14.73 3.90
N GLU A 15 16.19 -15.11 2.88
CA GLU A 15 15.65 -14.26 1.84
C GLU A 15 14.37 -13.66 2.43
N TYR A 16 14.21 -12.35 2.54
CA TYR A 16 12.82 -11.84 2.60
C TYR A 16 12.18 -12.30 1.29
N PHE A 17 10.98 -12.89 1.35
CA PHE A 17 10.32 -13.52 0.20
C PHE A 17 9.84 -12.48 -0.84
N GLU A 18 10.76 -11.76 -1.46
CA GLU A 18 10.55 -10.93 -2.63
C GLU A 18 10.76 -11.80 -3.88
N LYS A 19 9.81 -12.71 -4.12
CA LYS A 19 9.66 -13.35 -5.42
C LYS A 19 8.39 -12.84 -6.08
N GLY A 20 8.31 -11.52 -6.25
CA GLY A 20 7.42 -10.95 -7.23
C GLY A 20 7.99 -11.23 -8.61
N ALA A 21 7.31 -12.02 -9.45
CA ALA A 21 7.83 -12.36 -10.77
C ALA A 21 7.98 -11.11 -11.66
N TYR A 22 7.00 -10.21 -11.58
CA TYR A 22 6.92 -8.98 -12.37
C TYR A 22 6.40 -7.79 -11.54
N SER A 23 6.47 -7.90 -10.20
CA SER A 23 6.14 -6.78 -9.32
C SER A 23 7.23 -5.72 -9.41
N ASP A 24 6.85 -4.45 -9.24
CA ASP A 24 7.78 -3.32 -9.29
C ASP A 24 8.85 -3.41 -8.19
N LEU A 25 8.43 -3.33 -6.92
CA LEU A 25 9.32 -3.42 -5.77
C LEU A 25 9.01 -4.63 -4.88
N SER A 26 7.75 -4.82 -4.49
CA SER A 26 7.36 -5.84 -3.52
C SER A 26 6.28 -6.77 -4.04
N GLY A 27 6.29 -8.03 -3.59
CA GLY A 27 5.22 -8.99 -3.85
C GLY A 27 3.91 -8.64 -3.14
N TYR A 28 3.96 -7.87 -2.06
CA TYR A 28 2.80 -7.49 -1.26
C TYR A 28 2.82 -6.01 -0.89
N MET A 29 1.68 -5.35 -1.10
CA MET A 29 1.43 -3.97 -0.68
C MET A 29 0.16 -3.92 0.15
N LEU A 30 0.23 -3.20 1.27
CA LEU A 30 -0.90 -2.94 2.16
C LEU A 30 -1.23 -1.45 2.20
N MET A 31 -2.52 -1.15 2.26
CA MET A 31 -3.01 0.20 2.46
C MET A 31 -4.25 0.23 3.35
N ALA A 32 -4.41 1.28 4.15
CA ALA A 32 -5.66 1.49 4.87
C ALA A 32 -6.73 2.14 3.97
N GLU A 33 -7.97 1.68 4.11
CA GLU A 33 -9.12 2.30 3.44
C GLU A 33 -9.29 3.76 3.88
N SER A 34 -9.01 4.06 5.15
CA SER A 34 -9.06 5.41 5.71
C SER A 34 -8.02 6.35 5.08
N SER A 35 -6.83 5.86 4.72
CA SER A 35 -5.80 6.63 4.00
C SER A 35 -6.25 7.04 2.60
N VAL A 36 -6.96 6.14 1.90
CA VAL A 36 -7.52 6.44 0.58
C VAL A 36 -8.72 7.37 0.69
N ALA A 37 -9.56 7.19 1.71
CA ALA A 37 -10.69 8.06 1.98
C ALA A 37 -10.23 9.49 2.30
N ASP A 38 -9.19 9.66 3.12
CA ASP A 38 -8.60 10.97 3.42
C ASP A 38 -8.03 11.62 2.16
N LEU A 39 -7.26 10.87 1.34
CA LEU A 39 -6.78 11.37 0.05
C LEU A 39 -7.94 11.78 -0.87
N ALA A 40 -8.97 10.95 -1.01
CA ALA A 40 -10.13 11.26 -1.82
C ALA A 40 -10.86 12.52 -1.33
N SER A 41 -10.88 12.78 -0.02
CA SER A 41 -11.47 14.00 0.54
C SER A 41 -10.72 15.28 0.08
N ARG A 42 -9.39 15.18 -0.11
CA ARG A 42 -8.51 16.29 -0.49
C ARG A 42 -8.41 16.54 -1.99
N VAL A 43 -8.65 15.53 -2.83
CA VAL A 43 -8.66 15.74 -4.29
C VAL A 43 -9.86 16.59 -4.68
N GLU A 44 -9.64 17.56 -5.56
CA GLU A 44 -10.70 18.38 -6.18
C GLU A 44 -11.17 17.74 -7.49
N GLY A 45 -12.41 17.99 -7.90
CA GLY A 45 -12.95 17.50 -9.16
C GLY A 45 -13.52 16.08 -9.09
N ASP A 46 -13.40 15.32 -10.19
CA ASP A 46 -14.00 13.99 -10.31
C ASP A 46 -13.23 12.94 -9.50
N LYS A 47 -13.88 12.42 -8.45
CA LYS A 47 -13.35 11.40 -7.54
C LYS A 47 -13.80 10.00 -7.90
N LYS A 48 -14.59 9.83 -8.97
CA LYS A 48 -15.25 8.56 -9.34
C LYS A 48 -14.28 7.37 -9.40
N TYR A 49 -13.01 7.65 -9.69
CA TYR A 49 -11.99 6.63 -9.84
C TYR A 49 -10.96 6.58 -8.68
N LEU A 50 -11.11 7.40 -7.63
CA LEU A 50 -10.23 7.37 -6.44
C LEU A 50 -10.69 6.30 -5.46
N SER A 51 -10.42 5.05 -5.81
CA SER A 51 -10.59 3.91 -4.91
C SER A 51 -9.27 3.19 -4.67
N VAL A 52 -9.26 2.28 -3.70
CA VAL A 52 -8.10 1.45 -3.36
C VAL A 52 -7.53 0.69 -4.56
N SER A 53 -8.37 0.31 -5.54
CA SER A 53 -7.95 -0.44 -6.73
C SER A 53 -6.97 0.35 -7.61
N ARG A 54 -7.08 1.69 -7.65
CA ARG A 54 -6.16 2.58 -8.37
C ARG A 54 -4.71 2.44 -7.89
N PHE A 55 -4.52 2.10 -6.63
CA PHE A 55 -3.19 2.03 -6.02
C PHE A 55 -2.56 0.65 -6.11
N ARG A 56 -3.29 -0.35 -6.66
CA ARG A 56 -2.81 -1.72 -6.92
C ARG A 56 -2.28 -2.42 -5.66
N GLY A 57 -2.91 -2.15 -4.51
CA GLY A 57 -2.60 -2.83 -3.26
C GLY A 57 -3.14 -4.26 -3.25
N ASN A 58 -2.44 -5.17 -2.57
CA ASN A 58 -2.87 -6.55 -2.37
C ASN A 58 -3.80 -6.66 -1.17
N PHE A 59 -3.51 -5.92 -0.10
CA PHE A 59 -4.27 -5.91 1.14
C PHE A 59 -4.85 -4.52 1.40
N VAL A 60 -6.16 -4.47 1.60
CA VAL A 60 -6.86 -3.27 2.07
C VAL A 60 -7.37 -3.56 3.47
N VAL A 61 -6.99 -2.70 4.42
CA VAL A 61 -7.39 -2.84 5.83
C VAL A 61 -8.38 -1.76 6.24
N ARG A 62 -9.33 -2.13 7.10
CA ARG A 62 -10.37 -1.23 7.63
C ARG A 62 -10.32 -1.10 9.14
N GLY A 63 -10.40 0.13 9.65
CA GLY A 63 -10.50 0.42 11.08
C GLY A 63 -9.24 1.05 11.70
N SER A 64 -8.24 1.45 10.89
CA SER A 64 -7.16 2.35 11.30
C SER A 64 -7.55 3.80 11.09
N SER A 65 -6.85 4.68 11.81
CA SER A 65 -6.75 6.08 11.43
C SER A 65 -6.04 6.23 10.08
N PRO A 66 -6.32 7.29 9.29
CA PRO A 66 -5.58 7.54 8.07
C PRO A 66 -4.07 7.54 8.30
N TYR A 67 -3.34 6.81 7.46
CA TYR A 67 -1.88 6.70 7.42
C TYR A 67 -1.23 5.99 8.61
N GLU A 68 -2.02 5.40 9.50
CA GLU A 68 -1.48 4.64 10.65
C GLU A 68 -0.57 3.49 10.19
N GLU A 69 -0.82 2.93 9.00
CA GLU A 69 -0.02 1.87 8.40
C GLU A 69 1.45 2.24 8.20
N ASP A 70 1.78 3.53 8.08
CA ASP A 70 3.16 4.00 7.96
C ASP A 70 4.03 3.59 9.16
N THR A 71 3.41 3.40 10.33
CA THR A 71 4.09 3.16 11.61
C THR A 71 4.19 1.68 11.99
N TRP A 72 3.60 0.79 11.19
CA TRP A 72 3.56 -0.63 11.52
C TRP A 72 4.85 -1.29 11.10
N ASP A 73 5.62 -1.79 12.06
CA ASP A 73 6.86 -2.53 11.81
C ASP A 73 6.58 -3.95 11.34
N TRP A 74 5.64 -4.61 12.01
CA TRP A 74 5.20 -5.97 11.73
C TRP A 74 3.69 -6.01 11.59
N VAL A 75 3.21 -6.80 10.63
CA VAL A 75 1.79 -6.99 10.36
C VAL A 75 1.50 -8.49 10.34
N LYS A 76 0.65 -8.93 11.26
CA LYS A 76 0.10 -10.29 11.27
C LYS A 76 -1.34 -10.25 10.75
N ILE A 77 -1.64 -11.11 9.79
CA ILE A 77 -2.98 -11.25 9.20
C ILE A 77 -3.48 -12.67 9.45
N GLY A 78 -4.68 -12.77 10.04
CA GLY A 78 -5.28 -14.05 10.40
C GLY A 78 -4.49 -14.76 11.51
N ASP A 79 -4.43 -16.08 11.43
CA ASP A 79 -3.92 -16.90 12.52
C ASP A 79 -2.39 -16.90 12.62
N ASN A 80 -1.68 -16.93 11.49
CA ASN A 80 -0.23 -17.16 11.47
C ASN A 80 0.55 -16.44 10.36
N THR A 81 -0.10 -15.73 9.42
CA THR A 81 0.64 -15.11 8.32
C THR A 81 1.25 -13.80 8.79
N ILE A 82 2.57 -13.67 8.70
CA ILE A 82 3.31 -12.51 9.22
C ILE A 82 4.07 -11.84 8.09
N PHE A 83 4.00 -10.52 8.05
CA PHE A 83 4.71 -9.65 7.13
C PHE A 83 5.56 -8.64 7.88
N ARG A 84 6.72 -8.30 7.31
CA ARG A 84 7.55 -7.17 7.73
C ARG A 84 7.26 -5.98 6.84
N ASN A 85 6.95 -4.83 7.42
CA ASN A 85 7.03 -3.56 6.70
C ASN A 85 8.51 -3.17 6.56
N PHE A 86 8.98 -3.04 5.33
CA PHE A 86 10.38 -2.70 5.07
C PHE A 86 10.54 -1.34 4.38
N LYS A 87 9.46 -0.78 3.78
CA LYS A 87 9.56 0.46 3.01
C LYS A 87 8.18 1.08 2.70
N PRO A 88 8.00 2.41 2.90
CA PRO A 88 6.84 3.13 2.36
C PRO A 88 6.70 2.98 0.84
N CYS A 89 5.48 2.88 0.33
CA CYS A 89 5.23 2.76 -1.10
C CYS A 89 5.19 4.14 -1.77
N THR A 90 6.25 4.47 -2.51
CA THR A 90 6.30 5.67 -3.35
C THR A 90 5.35 5.55 -4.53
N ARG A 91 4.58 6.59 -4.82
CA ARG A 91 3.57 6.58 -5.87
C ARG A 91 4.09 7.24 -7.14
N CYS A 92 3.87 6.58 -8.27
CA CYS A 92 4.27 7.05 -9.60
C CYS A 92 3.07 7.51 -10.44
N ILE A 93 3.38 7.99 -11.66
CA ILE A 93 2.40 8.49 -12.62
C ILE A 93 1.30 7.49 -12.99
N LEU A 94 1.53 6.18 -12.83
CA LEU A 94 0.51 5.16 -13.10
C LEU A 94 -0.72 5.31 -12.21
N THR A 95 -0.58 5.94 -11.04
CA THR A 95 -1.74 6.29 -10.20
C THR A 95 -2.68 7.28 -10.86
N THR A 96 -2.26 7.98 -11.91
CA THR A 96 -3.05 8.97 -12.64
C THR A 96 -3.74 8.40 -13.88
N VAL A 97 -3.50 7.13 -14.22
CA VAL A 97 -4.17 6.45 -15.33
C VAL A 97 -5.56 6.01 -14.88
N ASP A 98 -6.60 6.33 -15.65
CA ASP A 98 -7.92 5.76 -15.47
C ASP A 98 -7.90 4.26 -15.87
N PRO A 99 -8.22 3.33 -14.94
CA PRO A 99 -8.15 1.90 -15.22
C PRO A 99 -9.16 1.43 -16.27
N GLU A 100 -10.26 2.16 -16.50
CA GLU A 100 -11.28 1.78 -17.47
C GLU A 100 -10.91 2.24 -18.89
N THR A 101 -10.26 3.40 -19.02
CA THR A 101 -9.96 4.00 -20.33
C THR A 101 -8.49 3.93 -20.73
N GLY A 102 -7.58 3.68 -19.78
CA GLY A 102 -6.14 3.72 -19.99
C GLY A 102 -5.57 5.12 -20.21
N VAL A 103 -6.38 6.17 -20.02
CA VAL A 103 -5.98 7.57 -20.25
C VAL A 103 -5.42 8.19 -18.99
N LEU A 104 -4.34 8.97 -19.13
CA LEU A 104 -3.76 9.77 -18.04
C LEU A 104 -4.66 10.95 -17.69
N ASP A 105 -4.88 11.19 -16.40
CA ASP A 105 -5.52 12.42 -15.92
C ASP A 105 -4.63 13.63 -16.26
N PRO A 106 -5.12 14.61 -17.05
CA PRO A 106 -4.35 15.79 -17.42
C PRO A 106 -3.95 16.66 -16.20
N ASN A 107 -4.68 16.57 -15.10
CA ASN A 107 -4.38 17.26 -13.84
C ASN A 107 -3.39 16.48 -12.95
N LYS A 108 -2.97 15.29 -13.38
CA LYS A 108 -2.05 14.40 -12.65
C LYS A 108 -2.57 13.99 -11.27
N GLU A 109 -3.89 13.91 -11.10
CA GLU A 109 -4.48 13.39 -9.86
C GLU A 109 -4.44 11.86 -9.81
N PRO A 110 -4.27 11.25 -8.62
CA PRO A 110 -4.13 11.87 -7.30
C PRO A 110 -2.69 12.27 -6.93
N LEU A 111 -1.74 12.10 -7.84
CA LEU A 111 -0.31 12.28 -7.54
C LEU A 111 0.02 13.73 -7.18
N ARG A 112 -0.63 14.70 -7.85
CA ARG A 112 -0.52 16.13 -7.54
C ARG A 112 -0.93 16.39 -6.08
N THR A 113 -2.12 15.93 -5.67
CA THR A 113 -2.62 16.12 -4.31
C THR A 113 -1.72 15.44 -3.27
N LEU A 114 -1.34 14.18 -3.49
CA LEU A 114 -0.38 13.47 -2.62
C LEU A 114 0.93 14.25 -2.46
N GLY A 115 1.42 14.87 -3.54
CA GLY A 115 2.65 15.66 -3.55
C GLY A 115 2.64 16.85 -2.58
N THR A 116 1.47 17.31 -2.15
CA THR A 116 1.32 18.47 -1.24
C THR A 116 1.47 18.13 0.23
N TYR A 117 1.23 16.88 0.66
CA TYR A 117 1.17 16.53 2.08
C TYR A 117 1.73 15.14 2.45
N ARG A 118 2.04 14.29 1.47
CA ARG A 118 2.54 12.93 1.69
C ARG A 118 3.97 12.74 1.21
N GLN A 119 4.81 13.73 1.45
CA GLN A 119 6.24 13.68 1.13
C GLN A 119 7.03 13.00 2.24
N LEU A 120 8.06 12.24 1.88
CA LEU A 120 9.01 11.69 2.84
C LEU A 120 9.78 12.80 3.56
N ALA A 121 10.32 12.49 4.74
CA ALA A 121 11.24 13.38 5.45
C ALA A 121 12.48 13.70 4.59
N GLU A 122 12.95 14.95 4.64
CA GLU A 122 14.05 15.43 3.79
C GLU A 122 15.31 14.58 3.90
N ALA A 123 15.62 14.11 5.11
CA ALA A 123 16.80 13.27 5.38
C ALA A 123 16.83 11.96 4.57
N ILE A 124 15.65 11.43 4.18
CA ILE A 124 15.54 10.14 3.49
C ILE A 124 15.38 10.31 1.96
N ARG A 125 14.98 11.50 1.49
CA ARG A 125 14.76 11.79 0.06
C ARG A 125 15.97 11.54 -0.86
N PRO A 126 17.25 11.74 -0.45
CA PRO A 126 18.40 11.43 -1.30
C PRO A 126 18.48 9.95 -1.71
N VAL A 127 17.91 9.05 -0.90
CA VAL A 127 17.91 7.60 -1.14
C VAL A 127 16.59 7.15 -1.78
N MET A 128 15.48 7.76 -1.38
CA MET A 128 14.12 7.32 -1.73
C MET A 128 13.46 8.10 -2.87
N GLY A 129 14.05 9.24 -3.27
CA GLY A 129 13.46 10.17 -4.22
C GLY A 129 12.41 11.12 -3.60
N GLN A 130 11.71 11.85 -4.48
CA GLN A 130 10.73 12.88 -4.10
C GLN A 130 9.28 12.50 -4.40
N SER A 131 9.05 11.22 -4.72
CA SER A 131 7.70 10.73 -4.96
C SER A 131 6.93 10.67 -3.64
N PRO A 132 5.67 11.13 -3.59
CA PRO A 132 4.88 11.03 -2.38
C PRO A 132 4.53 9.57 -2.08
N ILE A 133 4.16 9.28 -0.84
CA ILE A 133 3.93 7.93 -0.35
C ILE A 133 2.46 7.65 -0.02
N LEU A 134 2.00 6.45 -0.34
CA LEU A 134 0.70 5.93 0.08
C LEU A 134 0.74 4.40 0.14
N GLY A 135 0.44 3.84 1.31
CA GLY A 135 0.59 2.42 1.59
C GLY A 135 2.04 2.00 1.89
N ILE A 136 2.19 0.75 2.27
CA ILE A 136 3.46 0.15 2.71
C ILE A 136 3.78 -1.10 1.90
N ASN A 137 5.07 -1.33 1.64
CA ASN A 137 5.56 -2.55 1.02
C ASN A 137 5.87 -3.59 2.10
N LEU A 138 5.43 -4.82 1.87
CA LEU A 138 5.48 -5.89 2.84
C LEU A 138 6.32 -7.06 2.32
N GLY A 139 7.28 -7.49 3.12
CA GLY A 139 8.01 -8.74 2.92
C GLY A 139 7.30 -9.87 3.67
N LEU A 140 7.01 -10.98 2.99
CA LEU A 140 6.46 -12.16 3.66
C LEU A 140 7.51 -12.76 4.59
N TYR A 141 7.15 -12.92 5.87
CA TYR A 141 8.02 -13.49 6.90
C TYR A 141 7.55 -14.90 7.29
N THR A 142 6.28 -15.05 7.67
CA THR A 142 5.70 -16.37 7.95
C THR A 142 4.60 -16.65 6.93
N PRO A 143 4.75 -17.66 6.06
CA PRO A 143 3.74 -18.01 5.07
C PRO A 143 2.49 -18.59 5.74
N GLY A 144 1.34 -18.32 5.14
CA GLY A 144 0.06 -18.85 5.59
C GLY A 144 -1.06 -18.46 4.63
N ILE A 145 -2.27 -18.87 4.99
CA ILE A 145 -3.48 -18.52 4.25
C ILE A 145 -4.10 -17.32 4.93
N VAL A 146 -4.24 -16.25 4.17
CA VAL A 146 -5.00 -15.07 4.55
C VAL A 146 -6.38 -15.17 3.91
N LYS A 147 -7.42 -14.66 4.57
CA LYS A 147 -8.80 -14.61 4.07
C LYS A 147 -9.43 -13.24 4.24
N VAL A 148 -10.43 -12.96 3.40
CA VAL A 148 -11.24 -11.77 3.56
C VAL A 148 -11.94 -11.82 4.91
N GLY A 149 -11.83 -10.75 5.70
CA GLY A 149 -12.40 -10.69 7.04
C GLY A 149 -11.44 -11.05 8.17
N ASP A 150 -10.23 -11.55 7.87
CA ASP A 150 -9.23 -11.87 8.89
C ASP A 150 -8.81 -10.64 9.68
N ALA A 151 -8.60 -10.85 10.98
CA ALA A 151 -8.07 -9.83 11.86
C ALA A 151 -6.63 -9.46 11.48
N VAL A 152 -6.33 -8.16 11.60
CA VAL A 152 -4.98 -7.61 11.46
C VAL A 152 -4.47 -7.19 12.82
N TYR A 153 -3.29 -7.68 13.18
CA TYR A 153 -2.57 -7.32 14.39
C TYR A 153 -1.25 -6.66 13.99
N VAL A 154 -0.85 -5.61 14.71
CA VAL A 154 0.30 -4.78 14.38
C VAL A 154 1.20 -4.64 15.60
N ASN A 155 2.51 -4.52 15.36
CA ASN A 155 3.52 -4.34 16.43
C ASN A 155 3.39 -5.39 17.55
N CYS A 156 3.11 -6.65 17.18
CA CYS A 156 3.08 -7.74 18.15
C CYS A 156 4.52 -8.11 18.51
N ASP A 157 4.81 -8.08 19.81
CA ASP A 157 6.02 -8.67 20.39
C ASP A 157 6.00 -10.21 20.31
#